data_AF-A0AA43A3Z3-F1
#
_entry.id   AF-A0AA43A3Z3-F1
#
_cell.length_a   1.000
_cell.length_b   1.000
_cell.length_c   1.000
_cell.angle_alpha   90.00
_cell.angle_beta   90.00
_cell.angle_gamma   90.00
#
_symmetry.space_group_name_H-M   'P 1'
#
loop_
_entity.id
_entity.type
_entity.pdbx_description
1 polymer ?
#
loop_
_entity_poly.entity_id
_entity_poly.type
_entity_poly.pdbx_seq_one_letter_code
_entity_poly.pdbx_strand_id
1 'polypeptide(L)'
;MSLSISLEQALTLRNKGALLVDARSPDEFAEATIPGAINVPILDNAERQEVGTLYKQVGKQQARRRGVQIVAPKIPAMVDQVAALQAGTSQPVVVFCWRGGMRSLALTQFLDLAGVPARQLAGGHKGFRRMVLDFFEHGEWGRLLVFRGLTGVGKTEYLKRLAEKGYPVIDLEGLANHRGSAFGNLGLPPQPGQKMFEALLWDELRKIPRDAYVLAEGESRHIGRVALPPRFYQSLQIETSIWMNTSLEARVRNILADYPAVDKLKNEFVQPIKALKDKLGKETMNHYLQLLEEGNWTELVGELMVNYYDPLYRHTLPERRVEIDLEPENTVMVRIEAVVAEVLEKSSGN
;
A
#
# COMPACT_ATOMS: atom_id res chain seq x y z
N MET A 1 -20.84 26.29 16.72
CA MET A 1 -20.83 25.10 15.83
C MET A 1 -20.03 24.00 16.52
N SER A 2 -20.44 22.75 16.41
CA SER A 2 -19.66 21.62 16.94
C SER A 2 -18.29 21.55 16.26
N LEU A 3 -17.21 21.46 17.03
CA LEU A 3 -15.87 21.19 16.49
C LEU A 3 -15.76 19.76 15.93
N SER A 4 -16.67 18.86 16.30
CA SER A 4 -16.69 17.47 15.85
C SER A 4 -17.41 17.31 14.51
N ILE A 5 -16.82 16.54 13.60
CA ILE A 5 -17.33 16.21 12.26
C ILE A 5 -17.35 14.71 12.02
N SER A 6 -18.20 14.25 11.09
CA SER A 6 -18.29 12.84 10.69
C SER A 6 -17.07 12.39 9.87
N LEU A 7 -16.91 11.07 9.72
CA LEU A 7 -15.87 10.50 8.84
C LEU A 7 -16.07 10.93 7.39
N GLU A 8 -17.30 10.93 6.89
CA GLU A 8 -17.61 11.37 5.52
C GLU A 8 -17.22 12.84 5.27
N GLN A 9 -17.53 13.72 6.23
CA GLN A 9 -17.12 15.13 6.17
C GLN A 9 -15.60 15.26 6.20
N ALA A 10 -14.92 14.52 7.07
CA ALA A 10 -13.46 14.51 7.14
C ALA A 10 -12.80 14.05 5.83
N LEU A 11 -13.32 12.99 5.20
CA LEU A 11 -12.82 12.51 3.91
C LEU A 11 -13.12 13.48 2.77
N THR A 12 -14.25 14.17 2.81
CA THR A 12 -14.59 15.25 1.86
C THR A 12 -13.61 16.42 1.99
N LEU A 13 -13.31 16.84 3.22
CA LEU A 13 -12.30 17.87 3.48
C LEU A 13 -10.92 17.43 3.01
N ARG A 14 -10.54 16.17 3.28
CA ARG A 14 -9.27 15.59 2.77
C ARG A 14 -9.15 15.72 1.27
N ASN A 15 -10.19 15.34 0.52
CA ASN A 15 -10.19 15.43 -0.95
C ASN A 15 -10.10 16.87 -1.45
N LYS A 16 -10.44 17.87 -0.61
CA LYS A 16 -10.25 19.30 -0.87
C LYS A 16 -8.92 19.86 -0.37
N GLY A 17 -7.98 19.00 0.04
CA GLY A 17 -6.66 19.40 0.52
C GLY A 17 -6.60 19.78 2.01
N ALA A 18 -7.53 19.30 2.84
CA ALA A 18 -7.40 19.44 4.28
C ALA A 18 -6.27 18.58 4.84
N LEU A 19 -5.49 19.15 5.77
CA LEU A 19 -4.48 18.41 6.52
C LEU A 19 -5.14 17.51 7.56
N LEU A 20 -4.78 16.23 7.56
CA LEU A 20 -5.21 15.27 8.58
C LEU A 20 -4.10 15.08 9.60
N VAL A 21 -4.43 15.25 10.88
CA VAL A 21 -3.49 15.14 12.00
C VAL A 21 -3.88 13.98 12.89
N ASP A 22 -3.03 12.96 12.93
CA ASP A 22 -3.13 11.84 13.85
C ASP A 22 -2.45 12.19 15.18
N ALA A 23 -3.26 12.43 16.22
CA ALA A 23 -2.80 12.77 17.56
C ALA A 23 -2.42 11.55 18.42
N ARG A 24 -2.36 10.36 17.81
CA ARG A 24 -1.90 9.13 18.46
C ARG A 24 -0.38 9.09 18.60
N SER A 25 0.13 8.14 19.39
CA SER A 25 1.57 7.98 19.57
C SER A 25 2.24 7.50 18.26
N PRO A 26 3.57 7.66 18.11
CA PRO A 26 4.29 7.24 16.91
C PRO A 26 4.07 5.76 16.54
N ASP A 27 4.02 4.84 17.51
CA ASP A 27 3.80 3.41 17.22
C ASP A 27 2.39 3.15 16.66
N GLU A 28 1.38 3.83 17.22
CA GLU A 28 0.01 3.72 16.73
C GLU A 28 -0.15 4.25 15.30
N PHE A 29 0.61 5.29 14.95
CA PHE A 29 0.65 5.88 13.61
C PHE A 29 1.38 4.99 12.61
N ALA A 30 2.57 4.49 13.00
CA ALA A 30 3.39 3.60 12.18
C ALA A 30 2.70 2.26 11.87
N GLU A 31 1.86 1.76 12.79
CA GLU A 31 1.07 0.54 12.54
C GLU A 31 0.07 0.73 11.40
N ALA A 32 -0.69 1.82 11.42
CA ALA A 32 -1.60 2.26 10.37
C ALA A 32 -2.21 3.61 10.72
N THR A 33 -2.49 4.43 9.71
CA THR A 33 -3.22 5.69 9.86
C THR A 33 -4.21 5.91 8.71
N ILE A 34 -4.88 7.06 8.67
CA ILE A 34 -5.66 7.47 7.49
C ILE A 34 -4.67 7.91 6.40
N PRO A 35 -4.74 7.40 5.16
CA PRO A 35 -3.82 7.78 4.09
C PRO A 35 -3.77 9.31 3.90
N GLY A 36 -2.54 9.83 3.84
CA GLY A 36 -2.24 11.27 3.76
C GLY A 36 -2.17 12.00 5.10
N ALA A 37 -2.42 11.34 6.24
CA ALA A 37 -2.30 11.96 7.55
C ALA A 37 -0.83 12.11 8.00
N ILE A 38 -0.57 13.15 8.78
CA ILE A 38 0.69 13.36 9.51
C ILE A 38 0.54 12.98 10.99
N ASN A 39 1.64 12.66 11.66
CA ASN A 39 1.63 12.42 13.10
C ASN A 39 2.04 13.68 13.88
N VAL A 40 1.16 14.14 14.78
CA VAL A 40 1.47 15.16 15.78
C VAL A 40 1.03 14.61 17.14
N PRO A 41 1.87 13.79 17.78
CA PRO A 41 1.47 12.99 18.93
C PRO A 41 1.21 13.87 20.16
N ILE A 42 0.00 13.79 20.73
CA ILE A 42 -0.29 14.42 22.03
C ILE A 42 0.51 13.77 23.16
N LEU A 43 0.77 12.47 23.06
CA LEU A 43 1.65 11.72 23.94
C LEU A 43 2.55 10.84 23.08
N ASP A 44 3.82 10.76 23.41
CA ASP A 44 4.71 9.76 22.81
C ASP A 44 4.35 8.33 23.30
N ASN A 45 5.12 7.33 22.87
CA ASN A 45 4.85 5.94 23.22
C ASN A 45 4.95 5.67 24.73
N ALA A 46 5.97 6.22 25.40
CA ALA A 46 6.20 6.01 26.83
C ALA A 46 5.16 6.77 27.66
N GLU A 47 4.87 8.02 27.30
CA GLU A 47 3.88 8.87 27.95
C GLU A 47 2.46 8.31 27.78
N ARG A 48 2.15 7.76 26.61
CA ARG A 48 0.89 7.05 26.37
C ARG A 48 0.78 5.85 27.30
N GLN A 49 1.84 5.06 27.46
CA GLN A 49 1.85 3.91 28.34
C GLN A 49 1.67 4.34 29.81
N GLU A 50 2.37 5.39 30.24
CA GLU A 50 2.26 5.96 31.60
C GLU A 50 0.82 6.42 31.90
N VAL A 51 0.29 7.34 31.07
CA VAL A 51 -1.07 7.91 31.24
C VAL A 51 -2.13 6.82 31.12
N GLY A 52 -1.94 5.86 30.21
CA GLY A 52 -2.83 4.71 30.04
C GLY A 52 -2.87 3.80 31.27
N THR A 53 -1.71 3.60 31.92
CA THR A 53 -1.59 2.80 33.15
C THR A 53 -2.28 3.50 34.32
N LEU A 54 -2.01 4.80 34.53
CA LEU A 54 -2.68 5.61 35.55
C LEU A 54 -4.20 5.62 35.36
N TYR A 55 -4.67 5.71 34.11
CA TYR A 55 -6.10 5.72 33.81
C TYR A 55 -6.79 4.42 34.25
N LYS A 56 -6.11 3.28 34.06
CA LYS A 56 -6.64 1.94 34.43
C LYS A 56 -6.51 1.66 35.92
N GLN A 57 -5.37 1.99 36.52
CA GLN A 57 -5.03 1.55 37.87
C GLN A 57 -5.45 2.54 38.97
N VAL A 58 -5.44 3.84 38.68
CA VAL A 58 -5.62 4.87 39.70
C VAL A 58 -6.90 5.67 39.47
N GLY A 59 -7.22 5.97 38.21
CA GLY A 59 -8.51 6.54 37.83
C GLY A 59 -8.41 7.74 36.89
N LYS A 60 -9.55 8.09 36.29
CA LYS A 60 -9.64 9.04 35.17
C LYS A 60 -9.12 10.44 35.51
N GLN A 61 -9.39 10.95 36.72
CA GLN A 61 -9.00 12.31 37.09
C GLN A 61 -7.48 12.47 37.20
N GLN A 62 -6.79 11.51 37.83
CA GLN A 62 -5.34 11.58 37.99
C GLN A 62 -4.63 11.45 36.64
N ALA A 63 -5.08 10.51 35.79
CA ALA A 63 -4.56 10.38 34.43
C ALA A 63 -4.76 11.66 33.59
N ARG A 64 -5.89 12.34 33.73
CA ARG A 64 -6.13 13.64 33.08
C ARG A 64 -5.15 14.72 33.56
N ARG A 65 -4.98 14.87 34.88
CA ARG A 65 -4.02 15.84 35.44
C ARG A 65 -2.61 15.57 34.96
N ARG A 66 -2.18 14.30 34.98
CA ARG A 66 -0.86 13.91 34.49
C ARG A 66 -0.70 14.19 32.99
N GLY A 67 -1.72 13.88 32.19
CA GLY A 67 -1.74 14.23 30.77
C GLY A 67 -1.57 15.72 30.51
N VAL A 68 -2.25 16.59 31.28
CA VAL A 68 -2.08 18.05 31.15
C VAL A 68 -0.65 18.47 31.47
N GLN A 69 -0.04 17.95 32.53
CA GLN A 69 1.35 18.26 32.90
C GLN A 69 2.35 17.89 31.80
N ILE A 70 2.13 16.76 31.13
CA ILE A 70 2.98 16.29 30.03
C ILE A 70 2.78 17.14 28.77
N VAL A 71 1.53 17.46 28.44
CA VAL A 71 1.17 18.10 27.17
C VAL A 71 1.42 19.61 27.19
N ALA A 72 1.13 20.28 28.30
CA ALA A 72 1.22 21.75 28.43
C ALA A 72 2.53 22.36 27.88
N PRO A 73 3.74 21.86 28.23
CA PRO A 73 4.97 22.43 27.70
C PRO A 73 5.19 22.17 26.20
N LYS A 74 4.44 21.23 25.59
CA LYS A 74 4.59 20.85 24.18
C LYS A 74 3.61 21.57 23.24
N ILE A 75 2.59 22.24 23.80
CA ILE A 75 1.52 22.88 23.02
C ILE A 75 2.07 23.84 21.94
N PRO A 76 3.00 24.77 22.26
CA PRO A 76 3.50 25.71 21.25
C PRO A 76 4.09 25.00 20.03
N ALA A 77 4.96 24.01 20.27
CA ALA A 77 5.60 23.26 19.18
C ALA A 77 4.59 22.47 18.33
N MET A 78 3.54 21.90 18.93
CA MET A 78 2.49 21.21 18.18
C MET A 78 1.69 22.17 17.29
N VAL A 79 1.35 23.35 17.81
CA VAL A 79 0.63 24.39 17.06
C VAL A 79 1.48 24.88 15.90
N ASP A 80 2.75 25.22 16.15
CA ASP A 80 3.68 25.72 15.12
C ASP A 80 3.88 24.70 14.00
N GLN A 81 4.05 23.41 14.36
CA GLN A 81 4.18 22.32 13.40
C GLN A 81 2.95 22.22 12.49
N VAL A 82 1.74 22.25 13.07
CA VAL A 82 0.49 22.15 12.29
C VAL A 82 0.25 23.39 11.46
N ALA A 83 0.48 24.59 12.01
CA ALA A 83 0.31 25.86 11.30
C ALA A 83 1.24 25.95 10.08
N ALA A 84 2.50 25.52 10.22
CA ALA A 84 3.46 25.47 9.13
C ALA A 84 3.01 24.54 7.98
N LEU A 85 2.44 23.38 8.32
CA LEU A 85 1.98 22.40 7.33
C LEU A 85 0.61 22.73 6.73
N GLN A 86 -0.20 23.54 7.41
CA GLN A 86 -1.46 24.07 6.88
C GLN A 86 -1.22 25.27 5.93
N ALA A 87 -0.02 25.87 5.91
CA ALA A 87 0.27 27.03 5.10
C ALA A 87 -0.09 26.76 3.62
N GLY A 88 -1.08 27.51 3.11
CA GLY A 88 -1.56 27.39 1.73
C GLY A 88 -2.88 26.62 1.53
N THR A 89 -3.48 26.03 2.58
CA THR A 89 -4.84 25.47 2.50
C THR A 89 -5.86 26.34 3.24
N SER A 90 -7.03 26.55 2.64
CA SER A 90 -8.17 27.21 3.27
C SER A 90 -9.05 26.24 4.06
N GLN A 91 -8.78 24.94 3.97
CA GLN A 91 -9.54 23.92 4.67
C GLN A 91 -9.13 23.86 6.15
N PRO A 92 -10.08 23.58 7.06
CA PRO A 92 -9.73 23.33 8.46
C PRO A 92 -8.92 22.04 8.60
N VAL A 93 -8.00 22.02 9.56
CA VAL A 93 -7.26 20.83 9.95
C VAL A 93 -8.22 19.80 10.54
N VAL A 94 -8.11 18.54 10.14
CA VAL A 94 -8.90 17.45 10.71
C VAL A 94 -8.04 16.65 11.68
N VAL A 95 -8.31 16.77 12.97
CA VAL A 95 -7.57 16.08 14.03
C VAL A 95 -8.32 14.82 14.47
N PHE A 96 -7.60 13.71 14.57
CA PHE A 96 -8.16 12.47 15.08
C PHE A 96 -7.23 11.77 16.04
N CYS A 97 -7.80 10.88 16.85
CA CYS A 97 -7.05 9.92 17.64
C CYS A 97 -7.71 8.56 17.49
N TRP A 98 -7.44 7.59 18.39
CA TRP A 98 -7.99 6.25 18.22
C TRP A 98 -9.52 6.20 18.14
N ARG A 99 -10.25 6.93 19.01
CA ARG A 99 -11.73 6.88 19.09
C ARG A 99 -12.42 8.24 18.93
N GLY A 100 -11.68 9.29 18.55
CA GLY A 100 -12.19 10.66 18.60
C GLY A 100 -12.49 11.11 20.04
N GLY A 101 -11.57 10.81 20.97
CA GLY A 101 -11.69 11.18 22.39
C GLY A 101 -10.89 12.44 22.78
N MET A 102 -10.51 12.53 24.05
CA MET A 102 -9.86 13.73 24.62
C MET A 102 -8.55 14.14 23.95
N ARG A 103 -7.74 13.19 23.44
CA ARG A 103 -6.47 13.50 22.78
C ARG A 103 -6.68 14.40 21.55
N SER A 104 -7.55 13.98 20.64
CA SER A 104 -7.88 14.75 19.45
C SER A 104 -8.65 16.02 19.78
N LEU A 105 -9.55 15.99 20.78
CA LEU A 105 -10.29 17.18 21.20
C LEU A 105 -9.34 18.26 21.73
N ALA A 106 -8.40 17.90 22.61
CA ALA A 106 -7.45 18.85 23.19
C ALA A 106 -6.60 19.53 22.10
N LEU A 107 -6.01 18.75 21.18
CA LEU A 107 -5.25 19.33 20.08
C LEU A 107 -6.11 20.20 19.16
N THR A 108 -7.35 19.78 18.86
CA THR A 108 -8.31 20.60 18.09
C THR A 108 -8.54 21.95 18.78
N GLN A 109 -8.71 21.96 20.10
CA GLN A 109 -8.93 23.19 20.88
C GLN A 109 -7.69 24.08 20.93
N PHE A 110 -6.49 23.52 21.07
CA PHE A 110 -5.27 24.31 21.05
C PHE A 110 -5.04 25.00 19.71
N LEU A 111 -5.29 24.29 18.61
CA LEU A 111 -5.21 24.85 17.27
C LEU A 111 -6.24 25.97 17.08
N ASP A 112 -7.50 25.73 17.42
CA ASP A 112 -8.58 26.71 17.24
C ASP A 112 -8.34 27.99 18.08
N LEU A 113 -7.87 27.83 19.33
CA LEU A 113 -7.47 28.95 20.20
C LEU A 113 -6.28 29.74 19.66
N ALA A 114 -5.37 29.09 18.95
CA ALA A 114 -4.22 29.72 18.30
C ALA A 114 -4.54 30.32 16.91
N GLY A 115 -5.82 30.30 16.49
CA GLY A 115 -6.25 30.85 15.21
C GLY A 115 -6.04 29.90 14.02
N VAL A 116 -5.78 28.61 14.27
CA VAL A 116 -5.63 27.55 13.27
C VAL A 116 -6.94 26.76 13.21
N PRO A 117 -7.83 26.97 12.22
CA PRO A 117 -9.16 26.36 12.21
C PRO A 117 -9.05 24.83 12.19
N ALA A 118 -9.63 24.17 13.20
CA ALA A 118 -9.53 22.73 13.35
C ALA A 118 -10.89 22.07 13.61
N ARG A 119 -11.03 20.81 13.18
CA ARG A 119 -12.19 19.95 13.42
C ARG A 119 -11.73 18.61 13.94
N GLN A 120 -12.47 18.07 14.90
CA GLN A 120 -12.23 16.75 15.45
C GLN A 120 -12.99 15.69 14.64
N LEU A 121 -12.32 14.62 14.23
CA LEU A 121 -12.99 13.46 13.65
C LEU A 121 -13.71 12.63 14.73
N ALA A 122 -15.04 12.60 14.65
CA ALA A 122 -15.87 11.69 15.44
C ALA A 122 -15.53 10.23 15.14
N GLY A 123 -15.46 9.38 16.16
CA GLY A 123 -15.11 7.96 16.02
C GLY A 123 -13.63 7.67 15.75
N GLY A 124 -12.86 8.68 15.33
CA GLY A 124 -11.41 8.62 15.14
C GLY A 124 -10.95 7.54 14.16
N HIS A 125 -9.70 7.11 14.31
CA HIS A 125 -9.11 6.06 13.47
C HIS A 125 -9.86 4.72 13.57
N LYS A 126 -10.45 4.39 14.73
CA LYS A 126 -11.28 3.18 14.89
C LYS A 126 -12.49 3.19 13.95
N GLY A 127 -13.18 4.33 13.83
CA GLY A 127 -14.29 4.50 12.90
C GLY A 127 -13.84 4.31 11.45
N PHE A 128 -12.71 4.94 11.08
CA PHE A 128 -12.08 4.75 9.77
C PHE A 128 -11.74 3.27 9.49
N ARG A 129 -11.11 2.57 10.43
CA ARG A 129 -10.77 1.15 10.27
C ARG A 129 -12.00 0.27 10.10
N ARG A 130 -13.08 0.54 10.84
CA ARG A 130 -14.33 -0.21 10.66
C ARG A 130 -14.89 -0.02 9.25
N MET A 131 -14.85 1.20 8.73
CA MET A 131 -15.30 1.50 7.37
C MET A 131 -14.44 0.81 6.31
N VAL A 132 -13.11 0.79 6.46
CA VAL A 132 -12.21 0.07 5.51
C VAL A 132 -12.50 -1.44 5.50
N LEU A 133 -12.69 -2.04 6.68
CA LEU A 133 -13.05 -3.46 6.76
C LEU A 133 -14.42 -3.75 6.14
N ASP A 134 -15.40 -2.89 6.43
CA ASP A 134 -16.75 -3.00 5.88
C ASP A 134 -16.78 -2.86 4.35
N PHE A 135 -15.94 -1.98 3.79
CA PHE A 135 -15.78 -1.85 2.34
C PHE A 135 -15.30 -3.16 1.69
N PHE A 136 -14.34 -3.87 2.28
CA PHE A 136 -13.88 -5.13 1.71
C PHE A 136 -14.80 -6.32 2.01
N GLU A 137 -15.63 -6.22 3.06
CA GLU A 137 -16.59 -7.26 3.43
C GLU A 137 -17.90 -7.14 2.65
N HIS A 138 -18.39 -5.92 2.43
CA HIS A 138 -19.72 -5.62 1.89
C HIS A 138 -19.70 -4.70 0.68
N GLY A 139 -18.63 -3.92 0.47
CA GLY A 139 -18.54 -2.95 -0.60
C GLY A 139 -18.42 -3.57 -2.00
N GLU A 140 -18.39 -2.66 -2.96
CA GLU A 140 -18.26 -2.94 -4.39
C GLU A 140 -17.22 -1.97 -4.95
N TRP A 141 -16.50 -2.43 -5.98
CA TRP A 141 -15.51 -1.68 -6.73
C TRP A 141 -15.73 -1.90 -8.22
N GLY A 142 -15.14 -1.03 -9.04
CA GLY A 142 -15.16 -1.18 -10.48
C GLY A 142 -14.57 -2.51 -10.95
N ARG A 143 -14.93 -2.91 -12.16
CA ARG A 143 -14.46 -4.15 -12.79
C ARG A 143 -12.92 -4.20 -12.83
N LEU A 144 -12.33 -5.33 -12.48
CA LEU A 144 -10.87 -5.49 -12.57
C LEU A 144 -10.48 -6.06 -13.94
N LEU A 145 -9.45 -5.50 -14.55
CA LEU A 145 -8.77 -6.03 -15.73
C LEU A 145 -7.35 -6.40 -15.31
N VAL A 146 -7.08 -7.71 -15.29
CA VAL A 146 -5.94 -8.22 -14.52
C VAL A 146 -4.79 -8.60 -15.46
N PHE A 147 -3.65 -7.95 -15.32
CA PHE A 147 -2.44 -8.29 -16.06
C PHE A 147 -1.74 -9.45 -15.36
N ARG A 148 -1.56 -10.56 -16.08
CA ARG A 148 -0.89 -11.78 -15.60
C ARG A 148 0.24 -12.15 -16.53
N GLY A 149 1.10 -13.03 -16.04
CA GLY A 149 2.23 -13.55 -16.80
C GLY A 149 3.31 -14.03 -15.85
N LEU A 150 4.31 -14.69 -16.42
CA LEU A 150 5.43 -15.23 -15.63
C LEU A 150 6.23 -14.10 -14.95
N THR A 151 7.08 -14.47 -13.99
CA THR A 151 7.99 -13.52 -13.33
C THR A 151 8.88 -12.82 -14.37
N GLY A 152 9.05 -11.50 -14.24
CA GLY A 152 9.91 -10.70 -15.12
C GLY A 152 9.26 -10.24 -16.43
N VAL A 153 8.00 -10.55 -16.71
CA VAL A 153 7.34 -10.08 -17.96
C VAL A 153 7.14 -8.57 -18.04
N GLY A 154 7.42 -7.80 -16.98
CA GLY A 154 7.39 -6.33 -17.00
C GLY A 154 6.02 -5.71 -16.69
N LYS A 155 5.09 -6.45 -16.05
CA LYS A 155 3.72 -5.99 -15.73
C LYS A 155 3.70 -4.58 -15.12
N THR A 156 4.49 -4.39 -14.06
CA THR A 156 4.55 -3.14 -13.27
C THR A 156 4.96 -1.95 -14.12
N GLU A 157 5.90 -2.11 -15.05
CA GLU A 157 6.33 -1.06 -15.98
C GLU A 157 5.21 -0.65 -16.94
N TYR A 158 4.50 -1.62 -17.52
CA TYR A 158 3.38 -1.31 -18.41
C TYR A 158 2.20 -0.68 -17.68
N LEU A 159 1.90 -1.11 -16.44
CA LEU A 159 0.87 -0.48 -15.61
C LEU A 159 1.21 0.98 -15.30
N LYS A 160 2.48 1.30 -15.01
CA LYS A 160 2.94 2.69 -14.84
C LYS A 160 2.75 3.54 -16.10
N ARG A 161 3.17 3.04 -17.26
CA ARG A 161 2.99 3.72 -18.56
C ARG A 161 1.51 3.96 -18.88
N LEU A 162 0.63 3.03 -18.51
CA LEU A 162 -0.82 3.19 -18.66
C LEU A 162 -1.37 4.25 -17.70
N ALA A 163 -0.91 4.27 -16.45
CA ALA A 163 -1.29 5.30 -15.48
C ALA A 163 -0.88 6.71 -15.95
N GLU A 164 0.33 6.86 -16.51
CA GLU A 164 0.82 8.12 -17.10
C GLU A 164 -0.04 8.61 -18.27
N LYS A 165 -0.64 7.67 -19.04
CA LYS A 165 -1.61 7.97 -20.10
C LYS A 165 -3.03 8.22 -19.58
N GLY A 166 -3.25 8.18 -18.27
CA GLY A 166 -4.55 8.44 -17.65
C GLY A 166 -5.47 7.23 -17.57
N TYR A 167 -4.98 6.02 -17.80
CA TYR A 167 -5.77 4.80 -17.54
C TYR A 167 -5.91 4.58 -16.02
N PRO A 168 -7.07 4.07 -15.55
CA PRO A 168 -7.25 3.72 -14.15
C PRO A 168 -6.40 2.48 -13.81
N VAL A 169 -5.43 2.65 -12.91
CA VAL A 169 -4.47 1.60 -12.52
C VAL A 169 -4.38 1.52 -11.00
N ILE A 170 -4.30 0.30 -10.47
CA ILE A 170 -3.93 0.02 -9.08
C ILE A 170 -2.66 -0.82 -9.07
N ASP A 171 -1.60 -0.25 -8.49
CA ASP A 171 -0.30 -0.90 -8.26
C ASP A 171 -0.29 -1.53 -6.85
N LEU A 172 -0.75 -2.78 -6.74
CA LEU A 172 -0.80 -3.55 -5.50
C LEU A 172 0.59 -3.77 -4.89
N GLU A 173 1.61 -4.03 -5.70
CA GLU A 173 3.01 -4.18 -5.28
C GLU A 173 3.56 -2.86 -4.71
N GLY A 174 3.25 -1.74 -5.37
CA GLY A 174 3.55 -0.40 -4.90
C GLY A 174 2.87 -0.07 -3.58
N LEU A 175 1.57 -0.37 -3.43
CA LEU A 175 0.85 -0.20 -2.16
C LEU A 175 1.42 -1.11 -1.05
N ALA A 176 1.99 -2.26 -1.40
CA ALA A 176 2.61 -3.19 -0.48
C ALA A 176 4.12 -2.95 -0.27
N ASN A 177 4.74 -1.98 -0.95
CA ASN A 177 6.20 -1.80 -1.05
C ASN A 177 6.94 -3.13 -1.22
N HIS A 178 6.46 -4.00 -2.12
CA HIS A 178 6.99 -5.35 -2.26
C HIS A 178 6.68 -5.96 -3.64
N ARG A 179 7.69 -6.53 -4.30
CA ARG A 179 7.60 -7.10 -5.68
C ARG A 179 7.09 -8.55 -5.77
N GLY A 180 6.07 -8.91 -4.97
CA GLY A 180 5.39 -10.23 -5.09
C GLY A 180 6.25 -11.51 -5.03
N SER A 181 7.52 -11.45 -4.62
CA SER A 181 8.50 -12.53 -4.83
C SER A 181 9.38 -12.80 -3.60
N ALA A 182 10.17 -13.88 -3.61
CA ALA A 182 11.07 -14.23 -2.50
C ALA A 182 12.15 -13.17 -2.24
N PHE A 183 12.46 -12.34 -3.24
CA PHE A 183 13.40 -11.21 -3.17
C PHE A 183 12.68 -9.86 -3.11
N GLY A 184 11.35 -9.87 -2.96
CA GLY A 184 10.51 -8.72 -3.30
C GLY A 184 10.65 -7.52 -2.37
N ASN A 185 11.29 -7.66 -1.21
CA ASN A 185 11.58 -6.58 -0.27
C ASN A 185 12.93 -5.88 -0.53
N LEU A 186 13.83 -6.47 -1.32
CA LEU A 186 15.20 -5.96 -1.46
C LEU A 186 15.21 -4.61 -2.17
N GLY A 187 15.95 -3.65 -1.60
CA GLY A 187 16.05 -2.28 -2.13
C GLY A 187 14.75 -1.48 -2.09
N LEU A 188 13.71 -1.92 -1.37
CA LEU A 188 12.45 -1.18 -1.18
C LEU A 188 12.32 -0.60 0.24
N PRO A 189 11.47 0.43 0.42
CA PRO A 189 11.09 0.88 1.74
C PRO A 189 10.44 -0.24 2.57
N PRO A 190 10.35 -0.08 3.91
CA PRO A 190 9.65 -1.04 4.75
C PRO A 190 8.23 -1.31 4.24
N GLN A 191 7.92 -2.60 4.09
CA GLN A 191 6.58 -3.04 3.72
C GLN A 191 5.57 -2.60 4.81
N PRO A 192 4.41 -2.01 4.45
CA PRO A 192 3.36 -1.68 5.41
C PRO A 192 2.85 -2.93 6.15
N GLY A 193 2.24 -2.71 7.32
CA GLY A 193 1.44 -3.73 7.97
C GLY A 193 0.08 -3.92 7.27
N GLN A 194 -0.60 -5.04 7.56
CA GLN A 194 -1.90 -5.38 6.96
C GLN A 194 -2.91 -4.24 6.99
N LYS A 195 -3.05 -3.57 8.15
CA LYS A 195 -4.01 -2.47 8.33
C LYS A 195 -3.71 -1.28 7.42
N MET A 196 -2.44 -0.93 7.25
CA MET A 196 -2.03 0.19 6.41
C MET A 196 -2.19 -0.17 4.93
N PHE A 197 -1.81 -1.39 4.53
CA PHE A 197 -2.04 -1.90 3.17
C PHE A 197 -3.53 -1.84 2.79
N GLU A 198 -4.43 -2.34 3.64
CA GLU A 198 -5.87 -2.24 3.41
C GLU A 198 -6.35 -0.78 3.34
N ALA A 199 -5.77 0.12 4.13
CA ALA A 199 -6.13 1.55 4.08
C ALA A 199 -5.75 2.18 2.73
N LEU A 200 -4.56 1.86 2.24
CA LEU A 200 -4.03 2.35 0.97
C LEU A 200 -4.82 1.77 -0.21
N LEU A 201 -5.08 0.46 -0.20
CA LEU A 201 -5.90 -0.20 -1.22
C LEU A 201 -7.33 0.35 -1.27
N TRP A 202 -7.95 0.56 -0.10
CA TRP A 202 -9.26 1.22 -0.03
C TRP A 202 -9.22 2.64 -0.62
N ASP A 203 -8.15 3.39 -0.34
CA ASP A 203 -8.03 4.77 -0.78
C ASP A 203 -7.89 4.90 -2.30
N GLU A 204 -7.25 3.93 -2.95
CA GLU A 204 -7.22 3.85 -4.41
C GLU A 204 -8.57 3.38 -4.99
N LEU A 205 -9.12 2.27 -4.48
CA LEU A 205 -10.36 1.70 -5.02
C LEU A 205 -11.55 2.64 -4.95
N ARG A 206 -11.69 3.41 -3.87
CA ARG A 206 -12.83 4.34 -3.71
C ARG A 206 -12.84 5.49 -4.72
N LYS A 207 -11.72 5.76 -5.41
CA LYS A 207 -11.62 6.80 -6.44
C LYS A 207 -12.23 6.33 -7.76
N ILE A 208 -12.48 5.03 -7.90
CA ILE A 208 -12.91 4.39 -9.13
C ILE A 208 -14.42 4.18 -9.07
N PRO A 209 -15.19 4.73 -10.02
CA PRO A 209 -16.63 4.48 -10.10
C PRO A 209 -16.95 2.98 -10.19
N ARG A 210 -18.09 2.56 -9.65
CA ARG A 210 -18.49 1.15 -9.62
C ARG A 210 -18.77 0.56 -11.01
N ASP A 211 -19.23 1.41 -11.91
CA ASP A 211 -19.52 1.10 -13.31
C ASP A 211 -18.29 1.27 -14.23
N ALA A 212 -17.16 1.69 -13.67
CA ALA A 212 -15.89 1.80 -14.39
C ALA A 212 -15.05 0.51 -14.27
N TYR A 213 -13.87 0.53 -14.90
CA TYR A 213 -12.88 -0.53 -14.79
C TYR A 213 -11.58 -0.01 -14.15
N VAL A 214 -10.73 -0.94 -13.74
CA VAL A 214 -9.37 -0.65 -13.29
C VAL A 214 -8.41 -1.75 -13.71
N LEU A 215 -7.23 -1.36 -14.15
CA LEU A 215 -6.13 -2.26 -14.45
C LEU A 215 -5.36 -2.57 -13.16
N ALA A 216 -5.06 -3.84 -12.93
CA ALA A 216 -4.28 -4.26 -11.78
C ALA A 216 -3.37 -5.43 -12.15
N GLU A 217 -2.25 -5.59 -11.46
CA GLU A 217 -1.47 -6.82 -11.56
C GLU A 217 -2.19 -8.01 -10.91
N GLY A 218 -2.07 -9.16 -11.55
CA GLY A 218 -2.58 -10.43 -11.06
C GLY A 218 -1.58 -11.10 -10.14
N GLU A 219 -1.73 -10.83 -8.85
CA GLU A 219 -0.87 -11.40 -7.82
C GLU A 219 -1.46 -12.66 -7.17
N SER A 220 -0.59 -13.35 -6.43
CA SER A 220 -1.02 -14.35 -5.46
C SER A 220 -1.85 -13.68 -4.35
N ARG A 221 -2.51 -14.48 -3.51
CA ARG A 221 -3.25 -13.95 -2.35
C ARG A 221 -2.37 -13.09 -1.42
N HIS A 222 -1.07 -13.35 -1.39
CA HIS A 222 -0.12 -12.65 -0.53
C HIS A 222 0.88 -11.85 -1.37
N ILE A 223 1.21 -10.65 -0.89
CA ILE A 223 2.29 -9.82 -1.40
C ILE A 223 3.25 -9.61 -0.24
N GLY A 224 4.33 -10.39 -0.18
CA GLY A 224 5.17 -10.46 1.01
C GLY A 224 4.37 -10.90 2.23
N ARG A 225 4.33 -10.07 3.28
CA ARG A 225 3.62 -10.38 4.54
C ARG A 225 2.16 -9.96 4.57
N VAL A 226 1.68 -9.18 3.59
CA VAL A 226 0.29 -8.72 3.55
C VAL A 226 -0.55 -9.62 2.67
N ALA A 227 -1.83 -9.75 3.02
CA ALA A 227 -2.80 -10.54 2.29
C ALA A 227 -3.85 -9.63 1.64
N LEU A 228 -4.24 -9.96 0.42
CA LEU A 228 -5.37 -9.33 -0.25
C LEU A 228 -6.68 -9.71 0.48
N PRO A 229 -7.62 -8.75 0.66
CA PRO A 229 -8.93 -9.05 1.23
C PRO A 229 -9.66 -10.14 0.43
N PRO A 230 -10.36 -11.11 1.06
CA PRO A 230 -10.84 -12.30 0.38
C PRO A 230 -11.74 -12.04 -0.83
N ARG A 231 -12.72 -11.14 -0.72
CA ARG A 231 -13.61 -10.77 -1.83
C ARG A 231 -12.86 -10.07 -2.96
N PHE A 232 -11.91 -9.20 -2.61
CA PHE A 232 -11.05 -8.52 -3.59
C PHE A 232 -10.17 -9.52 -4.34
N TYR A 233 -9.52 -10.44 -3.62
CA TYR A 233 -8.75 -11.51 -4.22
C TYR A 233 -9.60 -12.38 -5.14
N GLN A 234 -10.82 -12.75 -4.72
CA GLN A 234 -11.73 -13.52 -5.56
C GLN A 234 -12.08 -12.78 -6.85
N SER A 235 -12.33 -11.46 -6.79
CA SER A 235 -12.58 -10.69 -8.01
C SER A 235 -11.38 -10.71 -8.96
N LEU A 236 -10.14 -10.64 -8.46
CA LEU A 236 -8.95 -10.78 -9.32
C LEU A 236 -8.85 -12.14 -10.02
N GLN A 237 -9.43 -13.21 -9.46
CA GLN A 237 -9.37 -14.55 -10.05
C GLN A 237 -10.46 -14.80 -11.09
N ILE A 238 -11.63 -14.18 -10.94
CA ILE A 238 -12.79 -14.41 -11.84
C ILE A 238 -12.73 -13.51 -13.08
N GLU A 239 -12.13 -12.34 -12.95
CA GLU A 239 -12.11 -11.34 -14.00
C GLU A 239 -11.23 -11.73 -15.20
N THR A 240 -11.55 -11.14 -16.36
CA THR A 240 -10.81 -11.41 -17.60
C THR A 240 -9.36 -11.01 -17.42
N SER A 241 -8.48 -12.01 -17.57
CA SER A 241 -7.05 -11.83 -17.41
C SER A 241 -6.39 -11.59 -18.76
N ILE A 242 -5.50 -10.61 -18.81
CA ILE A 242 -4.60 -10.36 -19.93
C ILE A 242 -3.29 -11.05 -19.61
N TRP A 243 -2.98 -12.12 -20.33
CA TRP A 243 -1.77 -12.89 -20.13
C TRP A 243 -0.65 -12.38 -21.03
N MET A 244 0.35 -11.78 -20.42
CA MET A 244 1.50 -11.16 -21.06
C MET A 244 2.62 -12.18 -21.21
N ASN A 245 3.12 -12.34 -22.43
CA ASN A 245 4.21 -13.24 -22.79
C ASN A 245 5.40 -12.47 -23.37
N THR A 246 6.61 -12.91 -23.03
CA THR A 246 7.86 -12.41 -23.64
C THR A 246 8.97 -13.45 -23.45
N SER A 247 10.04 -13.35 -24.23
CA SER A 247 11.22 -14.20 -24.16
C SER A 247 11.88 -14.22 -22.77
N LEU A 248 12.54 -15.33 -22.42
CA LEU A 248 13.33 -15.42 -21.17
C LEU A 248 14.37 -14.30 -21.09
N GLU A 249 15.02 -13.98 -22.21
CA GLU A 249 16.01 -12.91 -22.32
C GLU A 249 15.42 -11.55 -21.93
N ALA A 250 14.23 -11.21 -22.45
CA ALA A 250 13.52 -10.00 -22.07
C ALA A 250 13.13 -10.01 -20.58
N ARG A 251 12.66 -11.15 -20.04
CA ARG A 251 12.33 -11.27 -18.62
C ARG A 251 13.53 -11.01 -17.72
N VAL A 252 14.67 -11.63 -18.03
CA VAL A 252 15.94 -11.44 -17.29
C VAL A 252 16.35 -9.98 -17.32
N ARG A 253 16.34 -9.35 -18.50
CA ARG A 253 16.64 -7.92 -18.66
C ARG A 253 15.73 -7.03 -17.80
N ASN A 254 14.43 -7.31 -17.77
CA ASN A 254 13.47 -6.55 -16.97
C ASN A 254 13.77 -6.66 -15.47
N ILE A 255 14.03 -7.88 -14.97
CA ILE A 255 14.37 -8.06 -13.56
C ILE A 255 15.69 -7.36 -13.21
N LEU A 256 16.72 -7.45 -14.05
CA LEU A 256 17.97 -6.73 -13.77
C LEU A 256 17.76 -5.20 -13.72
N ALA A 257 16.82 -4.66 -14.51
CA ALA A 257 16.44 -3.25 -14.44
C ALA A 257 15.67 -2.91 -13.15
N ASP A 258 14.85 -3.82 -12.61
CA ASP A 258 14.10 -3.63 -11.35
C ASP A 258 15.00 -3.60 -10.11
N TYR A 259 16.22 -4.13 -10.22
CA TYR A 259 17.24 -4.15 -9.16
C TYR A 259 18.52 -3.40 -9.61
N PRO A 260 18.46 -2.08 -9.86
CA PRO A 260 19.58 -1.33 -10.45
C PRO A 260 20.82 -1.25 -9.56
N ALA A 261 20.73 -1.65 -8.29
CA ALA A 261 21.82 -1.70 -7.33
C ALA A 261 22.24 -3.13 -6.95
N VAL A 262 22.01 -4.14 -7.82
CA VAL A 262 22.27 -5.57 -7.53
C VAL A 262 23.62 -5.83 -6.86
N ASP A 263 24.72 -5.23 -7.34
CA ASP A 263 26.05 -5.46 -6.75
C ASP A 263 26.18 -4.92 -5.33
N LYS A 264 25.56 -3.76 -5.04
CA LYS A 264 25.57 -3.16 -3.70
C LYS A 264 24.70 -3.97 -2.73
N LEU A 265 23.64 -4.58 -3.26
CA LEU A 265 22.68 -5.38 -2.51
C LEU A 265 23.08 -6.87 -2.47
N LYS A 266 24.21 -7.27 -3.07
CA LYS A 266 24.65 -8.67 -3.20
C LYS A 266 24.53 -9.49 -1.92
N ASN A 267 24.97 -8.93 -0.80
CA ASN A 267 24.88 -9.61 0.51
C ASN A 267 23.44 -9.85 0.97
N GLU A 268 22.50 -9.02 0.55
CA GLU A 268 21.07 -9.14 0.88
C GLU A 268 20.40 -10.29 0.11
N PHE A 269 20.94 -10.72 -1.04
CA PHE A 269 20.44 -11.87 -1.81
C PHE A 269 20.82 -13.22 -1.18
N VAL A 270 21.84 -13.27 -0.32
CA VAL A 270 22.35 -14.53 0.26
C VAL A 270 21.28 -15.25 1.09
N GLN A 271 20.57 -14.52 1.96
CA GLN A 271 19.57 -15.14 2.84
C GLN A 271 18.33 -15.64 2.07
N PRO A 272 17.75 -14.86 1.14
CA PRO A 272 16.71 -15.36 0.25
C PRO A 272 17.12 -16.61 -0.54
N ILE A 273 18.33 -16.65 -1.13
CA ILE A 273 18.81 -17.84 -1.85
C ILE A 273 18.90 -19.05 -0.91
N LYS A 274 19.46 -18.87 0.29
CA LYS A 274 19.52 -19.94 1.30
C LYS A 274 18.13 -20.46 1.70
N ALA A 275 17.14 -19.58 1.77
CA ALA A 275 15.76 -19.96 2.08
C ALA A 275 15.11 -20.82 0.98
N LEU A 276 15.68 -20.88 -0.24
CA LEU A 276 15.18 -21.73 -1.32
C LEU A 276 15.65 -23.19 -1.22
N LYS A 277 16.56 -23.51 -0.28
CA LYS A 277 17.16 -24.84 -0.12
C LYS A 277 16.13 -25.98 -0.09
N ASP A 278 15.03 -25.79 0.62
CA ASP A 278 14.02 -26.85 0.79
C ASP A 278 13.26 -27.15 -0.51
N LYS A 279 13.16 -26.15 -1.41
CA LYS A 279 12.47 -26.29 -2.70
C LYS A 279 13.41 -26.71 -3.84
N LEU A 280 14.65 -26.23 -3.84
CA LEU A 280 15.60 -26.41 -4.95
C LEU A 280 16.72 -27.41 -4.67
N GLY A 281 16.87 -27.83 -3.41
CA GLY A 281 17.97 -28.68 -2.97
C GLY A 281 19.26 -27.91 -2.65
N LYS A 282 20.16 -28.59 -1.94
CA LYS A 282 21.43 -28.00 -1.44
C LYS A 282 22.41 -27.67 -2.57
N GLU A 283 22.50 -28.52 -3.59
CA GLU A 283 23.45 -28.36 -4.70
C GLU A 283 23.09 -27.12 -5.54
N THR A 284 21.83 -27.01 -6.00
CA THR A 284 21.32 -25.84 -6.71
C THR A 284 21.48 -24.55 -5.91
N MET A 285 21.18 -24.59 -4.61
CA MET A 285 21.38 -23.44 -3.73
C MET A 285 22.85 -23.00 -3.68
N ASN A 286 23.80 -23.94 -3.57
CA ASN A 286 25.22 -23.63 -3.56
C ASN A 286 25.68 -23.04 -4.91
N HIS A 287 25.21 -23.60 -6.03
CA HIS A 287 25.44 -23.06 -7.36
C HIS A 287 24.96 -21.60 -7.48
N TYR A 288 23.77 -21.28 -6.97
CA TYR A 288 23.26 -19.91 -6.97
C TYR A 288 24.05 -18.95 -6.09
N LEU A 289 24.58 -19.42 -4.96
CA LEU A 289 25.49 -18.63 -4.13
C LEU A 289 26.82 -18.37 -4.84
N GLN A 290 27.31 -19.33 -5.63
CA GLN A 290 28.53 -19.16 -6.44
C GLN A 290 28.31 -18.15 -7.57
N LEU A 291 27.22 -18.27 -8.35
CA LEU A 291 26.88 -17.28 -9.39
C LEU A 291 26.73 -15.87 -8.79
N LEU A 292 26.11 -15.76 -7.61
CA LEU A 292 26.02 -14.51 -6.86
C LEU A 292 27.42 -13.98 -6.49
N GLU A 293 28.31 -14.85 -5.99
CA GLU A 293 29.69 -14.51 -5.61
C GLU A 293 30.55 -14.06 -6.81
N GLU A 294 30.36 -14.66 -7.97
CA GLU A 294 31.05 -14.31 -9.22
C GLU A 294 30.45 -13.07 -9.90
N GLY A 295 29.27 -12.62 -9.48
CA GLY A 295 28.55 -11.49 -10.09
C GLY A 295 27.89 -11.87 -11.43
N ASN A 296 27.64 -13.16 -11.66
CA ASN A 296 27.01 -13.67 -12.86
C ASN A 296 25.47 -13.57 -12.76
N TRP A 297 24.98 -12.33 -12.73
CA TRP A 297 23.58 -12.02 -12.47
C TRP A 297 22.61 -12.52 -13.55
N THR A 298 23.00 -12.45 -14.81
CA THR A 298 22.15 -12.87 -15.94
C THR A 298 21.82 -14.36 -15.84
N GLU A 299 22.84 -15.19 -15.58
CA GLU A 299 22.66 -16.64 -15.42
C GLU A 299 21.88 -16.95 -14.14
N LEU A 300 22.25 -16.33 -13.01
CA LEU A 300 21.54 -16.52 -11.74
C LEU A 300 20.04 -16.20 -11.85
N VAL A 301 19.69 -15.05 -12.45
CA VAL A 301 18.30 -14.63 -12.62
C VAL A 301 17.57 -15.54 -13.60
N GLY A 302 18.20 -15.90 -14.72
CA GLY A 302 17.62 -16.81 -15.71
C GLY A 302 17.29 -18.18 -15.13
N GLU A 303 18.23 -18.75 -14.37
CA GLU A 303 18.03 -20.04 -13.71
C GLU A 303 16.97 -19.97 -12.61
N LEU A 304 16.97 -18.93 -11.76
CA LEU A 304 15.91 -18.73 -10.76
C LEU A 304 14.53 -18.61 -11.40
N MET A 305 14.41 -17.91 -12.54
CA MET A 305 13.14 -17.82 -13.26
C MET A 305 12.64 -19.20 -13.68
N VAL A 306 13.47 -19.98 -14.37
CA VAL A 306 13.06 -21.26 -14.96
C VAL A 306 12.85 -22.34 -13.90
N ASN A 307 13.76 -22.43 -12.92
CA ASN A 307 13.79 -23.56 -11.98
C ASN A 307 12.95 -23.31 -10.73
N TYR A 308 12.72 -22.06 -10.35
CA TYR A 308 11.97 -21.71 -9.14
C TYR A 308 10.64 -21.02 -9.44
N TYR A 309 10.64 -19.94 -10.23
CA TYR A 309 9.45 -19.12 -10.42
C TYR A 309 8.44 -19.71 -11.41
N ASP A 310 8.87 -20.11 -12.60
CA ASP A 310 7.97 -20.62 -13.64
C ASP A 310 7.11 -21.80 -13.16
N PRO A 311 7.62 -22.79 -12.41
CA PRO A 311 6.81 -23.86 -11.83
C PRO A 311 5.71 -23.37 -10.89
N LEU A 312 5.95 -22.28 -10.13
CA LEU A 312 4.97 -21.70 -9.20
C LEU A 312 3.85 -20.96 -9.94
N TYR A 313 4.14 -20.38 -11.11
CA TYR A 313 3.20 -19.57 -11.88
C TYR A 313 2.47 -20.33 -12.98
N ARG A 314 2.99 -21.46 -13.48
CA ARG A 314 2.29 -22.22 -14.56
C ARG A 314 0.89 -22.68 -14.16
N HIS A 315 0.65 -22.93 -12.87
CA HIS A 315 -0.66 -23.31 -12.36
C HIS A 315 -1.65 -22.13 -12.21
N THR A 316 -1.19 -20.89 -12.37
CA THR A 316 -2.03 -19.68 -12.26
C THR A 316 -2.51 -19.17 -13.61
N LEU A 317 -2.27 -19.92 -14.68
CA LEU A 317 -2.74 -19.63 -16.04
C LEU A 317 -4.28 -19.69 -16.08
N PRO A 318 -4.97 -18.55 -16.30
CA PRO A 318 -6.44 -18.55 -16.33
C PRO A 318 -6.97 -19.25 -17.57
N GLU A 319 -8.05 -20.02 -17.42
CA GLU A 319 -8.73 -20.68 -18.54
C GLU A 319 -9.27 -19.65 -19.55
N ARG A 320 -9.88 -18.58 -19.04
CA ARG A 320 -10.35 -17.44 -19.85
C ARG A 320 -9.32 -16.32 -19.80
N ARG A 321 -8.55 -16.18 -20.87
CA ARG A 321 -7.54 -15.13 -21.00
C ARG A 321 -7.44 -14.60 -22.42
N VAL A 322 -6.98 -13.36 -22.54
CA VAL A 322 -6.47 -12.80 -23.79
C VAL A 322 -4.96 -12.80 -23.70
N GLU A 323 -4.27 -13.41 -24.66
CA GLU A 323 -2.81 -13.45 -24.68
C GLU A 323 -2.26 -12.26 -25.47
N ILE A 324 -1.19 -11.65 -24.95
CA ILE A 324 -0.46 -10.58 -25.61
C ILE A 324 1.02 -10.91 -25.63
N ASP A 325 1.61 -10.83 -26.81
CA ASP A 325 3.06 -10.86 -26.99
C ASP A 325 3.65 -9.44 -26.80
N LEU A 326 4.64 -9.34 -25.92
CA LEU A 326 5.34 -8.10 -25.63
C LEU A 326 6.52 -7.85 -26.57
N GLU A 327 6.69 -8.66 -27.63
CA GLU A 327 7.73 -8.47 -28.64
C GLU A 327 7.12 -8.22 -30.03
N PRO A 328 7.66 -7.26 -30.83
CA PRO A 328 8.71 -6.31 -30.48
C PRO A 328 8.18 -5.16 -29.57
N GLU A 329 9.05 -4.63 -28.69
CA GLU A 329 8.69 -3.71 -27.61
C GLU A 329 8.00 -2.41 -28.09
N ASN A 330 8.42 -1.88 -29.25
CA ASN A 330 7.91 -0.62 -29.81
C ASN A 330 6.42 -0.61 -30.16
N THR A 331 5.79 -1.78 -30.21
CA THR A 331 4.37 -1.94 -30.58
C THR A 331 3.48 -2.40 -29.41
N VAL A 332 4.08 -2.64 -28.24
CA VAL A 332 3.39 -3.27 -27.10
C VAL A 332 2.29 -2.40 -26.53
N MET A 333 2.55 -1.10 -26.33
CA MET A 333 1.54 -0.20 -25.77
C MET A 333 0.29 -0.15 -26.64
N VAL A 334 0.44 -0.11 -27.96
CA VAL A 334 -0.68 -0.11 -28.91
C VAL A 334 -1.46 -1.43 -28.81
N ARG A 335 -0.77 -2.57 -28.68
CA ARG A 335 -1.42 -3.89 -28.48
C ARG A 335 -2.18 -3.97 -27.16
N ILE A 336 -1.58 -3.49 -26.07
CA ILE A 336 -2.22 -3.49 -24.75
C ILE A 336 -3.50 -2.63 -24.79
N GLU A 337 -3.43 -1.42 -25.35
CA GLU A 337 -4.60 -0.54 -25.46
C GLU A 337 -5.72 -1.17 -26.30
N ALA A 338 -5.37 -1.80 -27.43
CA ALA A 338 -6.34 -2.51 -28.27
C ALA A 338 -7.02 -3.67 -27.54
N VAL A 339 -6.27 -4.48 -26.78
CA VAL A 339 -6.85 -5.59 -25.99
C VAL A 339 -7.70 -5.07 -24.84
N VAL A 340 -7.29 -4.02 -24.16
CA VAL A 340 -8.12 -3.40 -23.10
C VAL A 340 -9.46 -2.95 -23.69
N ALA A 341 -9.45 -2.29 -24.85
CA ALA A 341 -10.69 -1.90 -25.54
C ALA A 341 -11.55 -3.12 -25.93
N GLU A 342 -10.96 -4.17 -26.52
CA GLU A 342 -11.66 -5.39 -26.91
C GLU A 342 -12.33 -6.10 -25.72
N VAL A 343 -11.63 -6.21 -24.58
CA VAL A 343 -12.16 -6.86 -23.38
C VAL A 343 -13.32 -6.05 -22.77
N LEU A 344 -13.26 -4.73 -22.87
CA LEU A 344 -14.34 -3.85 -22.42
C LEU A 344 -15.57 -4.00 -23.32
N GLU A 345 -15.40 -3.96 -24.65
CA GLU A 345 -16.51 -4.08 -25.63
C GLU A 345 -17.24 -5.43 -25.55
N LYS A 346 -16.51 -6.55 -25.45
CA LYS A 346 -17.11 -7.90 -25.34
C LYS A 346 -17.99 -8.08 -24.11
N SER A 347 -17.83 -7.21 -23.12
CA SER A 347 -18.57 -7.30 -21.85
C SER A 347 -19.78 -6.38 -21.81
N SER A 348 -19.88 -5.42 -22.74
CA SER A 348 -21.06 -4.55 -22.91
C SER A 348 -22.17 -5.19 -23.76
N GLY A 349 -21.90 -6.33 -24.37
CA GLY A 349 -22.81 -7.04 -25.28
C GLY A 349 -23.54 -8.26 -24.69
N ASN A 350 -23.46 -8.50 -23.37
CA ASN A 350 -24.14 -9.60 -22.68
C ASN A 350 -25.21 -9.12 -21.71
#